data_AF-A0A356TKR7-F1
#
_entry.id   AF-A0A356TKR7-F1
#
_cell.length_a   1.000
_cell.length_b   1.000
_cell.length_c   1.000
_cell.angle_alpha   90.00
_cell.angle_beta   90.00
_cell.angle_gamma   90.00
#
_symmetry.space_group_name_H-M   'P 1'
#
loop_
_entity.id
_entity.type
_entity.pdbx_description
1 polymer ?
#
loop_
_entity_poly.entity_id
_entity_poly.type
_entity_poly.pdbx_seq_one_letter_code
_entity_poly.pdbx_strand_id
1 'polypeptide(L)'
;MTVPLPDVYQAELDAATLAQLVSDLETFAEVLEIREKGASRAYGETAPLSLARATERLASGAVRGVQVRYRHEGGLWMDTLMRQGDVTRLVRLRVPDRASGD
;
A
#
# COMPACT_ATOMS: atom_id res chain seq x y z
N MET A 1 12.34 -8.68 -27.00
CA MET A 1 12.71 -9.10 -25.63
C MET A 1 11.47 -9.01 -24.77
N THR A 2 11.01 -10.12 -24.20
CA THR A 2 9.89 -10.14 -23.25
C THR A 2 10.46 -9.88 -21.86
N VAL A 3 10.15 -8.71 -21.29
CA VAL A 3 10.45 -8.43 -19.88
C VAL A 3 9.48 -9.28 -19.04
N PRO A 4 9.96 -10.17 -18.16
CA PRO A 4 9.06 -10.94 -17.31
C PRO A 4 8.25 -9.99 -16.43
N LEU A 5 6.93 -10.20 -16.38
CA LEU A 5 6.06 -9.44 -15.52
C LEU A 5 6.36 -9.79 -14.05
N PRO A 6 6.34 -8.81 -13.13
CA PRO A 6 6.56 -9.08 -11.72
C PRO A 6 5.44 -9.96 -11.17
N ASP A 7 5.78 -10.84 -10.24
CA ASP A 7 4.80 -11.64 -9.51
C ASP A 7 3.86 -10.72 -8.72
N VAL A 8 2.56 -10.97 -8.86
CA VAL A 8 1.51 -10.24 -8.17
C VAL A 8 0.80 -11.18 -7.21
N TYR A 9 0.81 -10.84 -5.93
CA TYR A 9 0.02 -11.48 -4.91
C TYR A 9 -1.26 -10.68 -4.64
N GLN A 10 -2.38 -11.38 -4.42
CA GLN A 10 -3.66 -10.75 -4.11
C GLN A 10 -4.34 -11.46 -2.96
N ALA A 11 -4.98 -10.69 -2.09
CA ALA A 11 -5.75 -11.21 -0.96
C ALA A 11 -6.95 -10.30 -0.64
N GLU A 12 -7.99 -10.87 -0.05
CA GLU A 12 -9.05 -10.11 0.61
C GLU A 12 -8.78 -10.13 2.11
N LEU A 13 -8.73 -8.95 2.71
CA LEU A 13 -8.42 -8.75 4.12
C LEU A 13 -9.69 -8.31 4.84
N ASP A 14 -10.05 -9.01 5.90
CA ASP A 14 -11.00 -8.49 6.87
C ASP A 14 -10.37 -7.37 7.70
N ALA A 15 -11.16 -6.74 8.58
CA ALA A 15 -10.70 -5.62 9.40
C ALA A 15 -9.52 -6.00 10.31
N ALA A 16 -9.53 -7.21 10.88
CA ALA A 16 -8.49 -7.67 11.79
C ALA A 16 -7.16 -7.92 11.04
N THR A 17 -7.23 -8.57 9.89
CA THR A 17 -6.06 -8.86 9.04
C THR A 17 -5.48 -7.58 8.45
N LEU A 18 -6.34 -6.60 8.09
CA LEU A 18 -5.89 -5.28 7.65
C LEU A 18 -5.15 -4.55 8.78
N ALA A 19 -5.68 -4.57 9.99
CA ALA A 19 -5.02 -3.94 11.15
C ALA A 19 -3.67 -4.61 11.45
N GLN A 20 -3.60 -5.94 11.36
CA GLN A 20 -2.35 -6.68 11.52
C GLN A 20 -1.33 -6.30 10.44
N LEU A 21 -1.74 -6.23 9.18
CA LEU A 21 -0.88 -5.79 8.09
C LEU A 21 -0.30 -4.39 8.34
N VAL A 22 -1.12 -3.44 8.78
CA VAL A 22 -0.65 -2.09 9.11
C VAL A 22 0.39 -2.13 10.24
N SER A 23 0.09 -2.85 11.32
CA SER A 23 1.02 -3.03 12.45
C SER A 23 2.35 -3.64 12.01
N ASP A 24 2.31 -4.66 11.16
CA ASP A 24 3.51 -5.35 10.67
C ASP A 24 4.35 -4.43 9.78
N LEU A 25 3.72 -3.66 8.89
CA LEU A 25 4.43 -2.71 8.04
C LEU A 25 5.03 -1.55 8.85
N GLU A 26 4.36 -1.07 9.89
CA GLU A 26 4.90 -0.02 10.76
C GLU A 26 6.04 -0.52 11.66
N THR A 27 6.05 -1.82 12.01
CA THR A 27 7.04 -2.40 12.92
C THR A 27 8.26 -2.97 12.19
N PHE A 28 8.05 -3.66 11.07
CA PHE A 28 9.08 -4.48 10.42
C PHE A 28 9.51 -3.96 9.05
N ALA A 29 8.84 -2.94 8.50
CA ALA A 29 9.17 -2.38 7.19
C ALA A 29 9.59 -0.91 7.27
N GLU A 30 10.45 -0.50 6.33
CA GLU A 30 10.76 0.91 6.09
C GLU A 30 9.74 1.46 5.10
N VAL A 31 8.71 2.16 5.59
CA VAL A 31 7.71 2.81 4.73
C VAL A 31 8.33 4.01 4.01
N LEU A 32 8.40 3.95 2.69
CA LEU A 32 9.03 4.97 1.84
C LEU A 32 8.02 6.01 1.34
N GLU A 33 6.79 5.59 1.07
CA GLU A 33 5.78 6.45 0.47
C GLU A 33 4.37 5.88 0.67
N ILE A 34 3.42 6.77 0.97
CA ILE A 34 1.99 6.47 1.06
C ILE A 34 1.22 7.41 0.14
N ARG A 35 0.31 6.88 -0.68
CA ARG A 35 -0.54 7.65 -1.59
C ARG A 35 -2.00 7.23 -1.46
N GLU A 36 -2.88 8.20 -1.22
CA GLU A 36 -4.33 7.99 -1.29
C GLU A 36 -4.83 8.16 -2.73
N LYS A 37 -5.79 7.33 -3.15
CA LYS A 37 -6.46 7.39 -4.44
C LYS A 37 -7.95 7.71 -4.26
N GLY A 38 -8.42 8.72 -4.98
CA GLY A 38 -9.84 9.10 -5.01
C GLY A 38 -10.30 10.02 -3.89
N ALA A 39 -9.38 10.62 -3.13
CA ALA A 39 -9.73 11.74 -2.25
C ALA A 39 -10.19 12.94 -3.11
N SER A 40 -11.39 13.48 -2.85
CA SER A 40 -11.76 14.81 -3.32
C SER A 40 -10.77 15.79 -2.69
N ARG A 41 -9.87 16.38 -3.50
CA ARG A 41 -8.76 17.26 -3.10
C ARG A 41 -8.95 17.89 -1.70
N ALA A 42 -8.35 17.27 -0.68
CA ALA A 42 -7.97 17.99 0.52
C ALA A 42 -6.53 18.46 0.29
N TYR A 43 -6.39 19.58 -0.43
CA TYR A 43 -5.15 20.32 -0.47
C TYR A 43 -5.00 20.98 0.90
N GLY A 44 -4.01 20.54 1.68
CA GLY A 44 -3.66 21.17 2.94
C GLY A 44 -3.79 20.23 4.14
N GLU A 45 -2.86 19.28 4.26
CA GLU A 45 -2.37 18.87 5.57
C GLU A 45 -0.87 18.61 5.41
N THR A 46 -0.07 19.55 5.92
CA THR A 46 1.40 19.58 5.88
C THR A 46 2.02 18.60 6.88
N ALA A 47 1.25 17.62 7.36
CA ALA A 47 1.71 16.53 8.21
C ALA A 47 1.97 15.30 7.33
N PRO A 48 3.07 14.56 7.56
CA PRO A 48 3.30 13.31 6.84
C PRO A 48 2.12 12.36 7.09
N LEU A 49 1.42 11.96 6.03
CA LEU A 49 0.34 10.99 6.07
C LEU A 49 0.89 9.66 6.61
N SER A 50 0.41 9.22 7.77
CA SER A 50 0.78 7.91 8.33
C SER A 50 0.01 6.77 7.67
N LEU A 51 0.56 5.56 7.74
CA LEU A 51 -0.07 4.36 7.18
C LEU A 51 -1.39 4.04 7.91
N ALA A 52 -1.38 4.12 9.24
CA ALA A 52 -2.60 4.02 10.04
C ALA A 52 -3.69 5.01 9.57
N ARG A 53 -3.35 6.29 9.40
CA ARG A 53 -4.33 7.31 9.00
C ARG A 53 -4.89 7.08 7.59
N ALA A 54 -4.03 6.72 6.64
CA ALA A 54 -4.47 6.38 5.28
C ALA A 54 -5.42 5.18 5.30
N THR A 55 -5.13 4.17 6.12
CA THR A 55 -5.94 2.95 6.22
C THR A 55 -7.28 3.19 6.91
N GLU A 56 -7.34 4.05 7.94
CA GLU A 56 -8.61 4.52 8.52
C GLU A 56 -9.48 5.24 7.48
N ARG A 57 -8.87 6.10 6.66
CA ARG A 57 -9.57 6.81 5.59
C ARG A 57 -10.08 5.86 4.51
N LEU A 58 -9.38 4.76 4.25
CA LEU A 58 -9.85 3.69 3.38
C LEU A 58 -11.04 2.94 4.01
N ALA A 59 -10.91 2.53 5.27
CA ALA A 59 -11.92 1.77 6.00
C ALA A 59 -13.22 2.58 6.23
N SER A 60 -13.11 3.90 6.36
CA SER A 60 -14.26 4.82 6.43
C SER A 60 -14.87 5.15 5.06
N GLY A 61 -14.17 4.82 3.96
CA GLY A 61 -14.60 5.13 2.60
C GLY A 61 -14.33 6.58 2.17
N ALA A 62 -13.59 7.35 2.98
CA ALA A 62 -13.12 8.69 2.62
C ALA A 62 -12.17 8.68 1.40
N VAL A 63 -11.48 7.55 1.19
CA VAL A 63 -10.70 7.28 -0.03
C VAL A 63 -11.03 5.91 -0.59
N ARG A 64 -10.80 5.74 -1.90
CA ARG A 64 -11.10 4.47 -2.60
C ARG A 64 -9.93 3.50 -2.60
N GLY A 65 -8.72 4.00 -2.39
CA GLY A 65 -7.54 3.15 -2.28
C GLY A 65 -6.37 3.85 -1.61
N VAL A 66 -5.46 3.03 -1.10
CA VAL A 66 -4.18 3.45 -0.52
C VAL A 66 -3.10 2.64 -1.21
N GLN A 67 -2.04 3.30 -1.63
CA GLN A 67 -0.84 2.65 -2.14
C GLN A 67 0.31 2.93 -1.19
N VAL A 68 1.05 1.88 -0.83
CA VAL A 68 2.16 1.94 0.11
C VAL A 68 3.38 1.35 -0.57
N ARG A 69 4.49 2.07 -0.55
CA ARG A 69 5.79 1.59 -1.03
C ARG A 69 6.73 1.49 0.16
N TYR A 70 7.39 0.35 0.33
CA TYR A 70 8.19 0.06 1.52
C TYR A 70 9.34 -0.90 1.22
N ARG A 71 10.37 -0.93 2.09
CA ARG A 71 11.38 -1.99 2.09
C ARG A 71 11.11 -3.01 3.18
N HIS A 72 11.22 -4.29 2.83
CA HIS A 72 11.13 -5.41 3.76
C HIS A 72 12.01 -6.54 3.25
N GLU A 73 12.82 -7.13 4.13
CA GLU A 73 13.74 -8.24 3.81
C GLU A 73 14.63 -7.98 2.57
N GLY A 74 15.15 -6.76 2.45
CA GLY A 74 16.01 -6.36 1.33
C GLY A 74 15.28 -6.20 -0.02
N GLY A 75 13.95 -6.36 -0.07
CA GLY A 75 13.14 -6.11 -1.25
C GLY A 75 12.38 -4.79 -1.19
N LEU A 76 12.19 -4.16 -2.34
CA LEU A 76 11.25 -3.06 -2.51
C LEU A 76 9.87 -3.65 -2.84
N TRP A 77 8.86 -3.23 -2.10
CA TRP A 77 7.50 -3.70 -2.24
C TRP A 77 6.54 -2.56 -2.52
N MET A 78 5.46 -2.88 -3.22
CA MET A 78 4.33 -1.98 -3.42
C MET A 78 3.03 -2.71 -3.15
N ASP A 79 2.30 -2.22 -2.16
CA ASP A 79 0.96 -2.67 -1.82
C ASP A 79 -0.05 -1.65 -2.32
N THR A 80 -1.14 -2.14 -2.89
CA THR A 80 -2.33 -1.35 -3.23
C THR A 80 -3.53 -1.96 -2.51
N LEU A 81 -4.05 -1.21 -1.55
CA LEU A 81 -5.24 -1.52 -0.78
C LEU A 81 -6.43 -0.83 -1.41
N MET A 82 -7.51 -1.56 -1.64
CA MET A 82 -8.76 -1.04 -2.21
C MET A 82 -9.93 -1.56 -1.41
N ARG A 83 -10.86 -0.67 -1.05
CA ARG A 83 -12.07 -1.10 -0.37
C ARG A 83 -13.00 -1.83 -1.35
N GLN A 84 -13.55 -2.96 -0.93
CA GLN A 84 -14.52 -3.77 -1.68
C GLN A 84 -15.62 -4.22 -0.73
N GLY A 85 -16.63 -3.37 -0.51
CA GLY A 85 -17.66 -3.61 0.51
C GLY A 85 -17.08 -3.59 1.92
N ASP A 86 -17.18 -4.73 2.61
CA ASP A 86 -16.72 -4.94 3.99
C ASP A 86 -15.29 -5.49 4.09
N VAL A 87 -14.68 -5.88 2.96
CA VAL A 87 -13.30 -6.34 2.89
C VAL A 87 -12.41 -5.33 2.18
N THR A 88 -11.10 -5.44 2.43
CA THR A 88 -10.08 -4.69 1.70
C THR A 88 -9.30 -5.62 0.80
N ARG A 89 -9.32 -5.37 -0.50
CA ARG A 89 -8.49 -6.09 -1.46
C ARG A 89 -7.08 -5.55 -1.41
N LEU A 90 -6.12 -6.43 -1.13
CA LEU A 90 -4.69 -6.19 -1.27
C LEU A 90 -4.22 -6.69 -2.64
N VAL A 91 -3.46 -5.85 -3.34
CA VAL A 91 -2.60 -6.25 -4.45
C VAL A 91 -1.17 -5.89 -4.08
N ARG A 92 -0.33 -6.90 -3.92
CA ARG A 92 1.07 -6.78 -3.53
C ARG A 92 1.98 -7.20 -4.67
N LEU A 93 3.02 -6.43 -4.92
CA LEU A 93 4.07 -6.82 -5.85
C LEU A 93 5.43 -6.44 -5.31
N ARG A 94 6.42 -7.30 -5.59
CA ARG A 94 7.83 -6.97 -5.40
C ARG A 94 8.25 -6.11 -6.58
N VAL A 95 8.66 -4.88 -6.31
CA VAL A 95 9.14 -3.96 -7.35
C VAL A 95 10.47 -4.51 -7.84
N PRO A 96 10.62 -4.79 -9.16
CA PRO A 96 11.90 -5.21 -9.69
C PRO A 96 12.93 -4.14 -9.41
N ASP A 97 14.14 -4.54 -9.02
CA ASP A 97 15.28 -3.64 -9.06
C ASP A 97 15.37 -3.14 -10.50
N ARG A 98 15.34 -1.82 -10.69
CA ARG A 98 15.64 -1.28 -12.02
C ARG A 98 17.02 -1.83 -12.37
N ALA A 99 17.09 -2.68 -13.40
CA ALA A 99 18.35 -3.03 -13.99
C ALA A 99 19.04 -1.71 -14.31
N SER A 100 20.17 -1.45 -13.64
CA SER A 100 21.04 -0.35 -13.97
C SER A 100 21.29 -0.43 -15.47
N GLY A 101 20.71 0.51 -16.23
CA GLY A 101 21.07 0.67 -17.62
C GLY A 101 22.51 1.12 -17.65
N ASP A 102 23.36 0.27 -18.24
CA ASP A 102 24.70 0.60 -18.72
C ASP A 102 24.68 1.83 -19.64
#